data_AF-A0A975NH81-F1
#
_entry.id   AF-A0A975NH81-F1
#
_cell.length_a   1.000
_cell.length_b   1.000
_cell.length_c   1.000
_cell.angle_alpha   90.00
_cell.angle_beta   90.00
_cell.angle_gamma   90.00
#
_symmetry.space_group_name_H-M   'P 1'
#
loop_
_entity.id
_entity.type
_entity.pdbx_description
1 polymer ?
#
loop_
_entity_poly.entity_id
_entity_poly.type
_entity_poly.pdbx_seq_one_letter_code
_entity_poly.pdbx_strand_id
1 'polypeptide(L)'
;MTGAETLDVARDAIWTIVVVSSPLMVVGLVVGVVVSLFQALTQIQEQTLVFVPKILAIFVTLLLALPFMSDSLHGYMMRISSRIIGG
;
A
#
# COMPACT_ATOMS: atom_id res chain seq x y z
N MET A 1 1.07 -24.67 17.16
CA MET A 1 -0.01 -23.89 16.52
C MET A 1 -1.30 -24.03 17.31
N THR A 2 -1.36 -23.32 18.42
CA THR A 2 -2.62 -23.09 19.16
C THR A 2 -3.48 -22.08 18.39
N GLY A 3 -4.78 -21.99 18.71
CA GLY A 3 -5.67 -21.00 18.08
C GLY A 3 -5.22 -19.54 18.29
N ALA A 4 -4.55 -19.26 19.42
CA ALA A 4 -4.00 -17.93 19.72
C ALA A 4 -2.81 -17.59 18.81
N GLU A 5 -1.89 -18.54 18.58
CA GLU A 5 -0.73 -18.33 17.70
C GLU A 5 -1.15 -18.00 16.26
N THR A 6 -2.19 -18.68 15.75
CA THR A 6 -2.73 -18.40 14.42
C THR A 6 -3.33 -16.99 14.32
N LEU A 7 -4.03 -16.54 15.38
CA LEU A 7 -4.59 -15.19 15.42
C LEU A 7 -3.48 -14.12 15.43
N ASP A 8 -2.40 -14.37 16.16
CA ASP A 8 -1.26 -13.45 16.20
C ASP A 8 -0.55 -13.36 14.84
N VAL A 9 -0.39 -14.48 14.13
CA VAL A 9 0.13 -14.48 12.75
C VAL A 9 -0.78 -13.69 11.82
N ALA A 10 -2.10 -13.92 11.89
CA ALA A 10 -3.07 -13.21 11.05
C ALA A 10 -3.05 -11.70 11.31
N ARG A 11 -2.97 -11.28 12.58
CA ARG A 11 -2.88 -9.87 12.96
C ARG A 11 -1.62 -9.20 12.41
N ASP A 12 -0.47 -9.86 12.54
CA ASP A 12 0.81 -9.35 12.06
C ASP A 12 0.85 -9.28 10.52
N ALA A 13 0.20 -10.23 9.84
CA ALA A 13 0.01 -10.21 8.39
C ALA A 13 -0.83 -8.99 7.94
N ILE A 14 -1.98 -8.76 8.57
CA ILE A 14 -2.84 -7.61 8.27
C ILE A 14 -2.08 -6.30 8.51
N TRP A 15 -1.36 -6.20 9.62
CA TRP A 15 -0.55 -5.02 9.91
C TRP A 15 0.51 -4.76 8.84
N THR A 16 1.21 -5.82 8.42
CA THR A 16 2.22 -5.73 7.34
C THR A 16 1.59 -5.24 6.04
N ILE A 17 0.41 -5.75 5.66
CA ILE A 17 -0.31 -5.30 4.45
C ILE A 17 -0.68 -3.81 4.54
N VAL A 18 -1.17 -3.35 5.70
CA VAL A 18 -1.52 -1.94 5.92
C VAL A 18 -0.27 -1.05 5.76
N VAL A 19 0.85 -1.43 6.38
CA VAL A 19 2.11 -0.67 6.29
C VAL A 19 2.62 -0.63 4.85
N VAL A 20 2.66 -1.78 4.16
CA VAL A 20 3.16 -1.90 2.78
C VAL A 20 2.28 -1.12 1.78
N SER A 21 0.96 -1.11 1.96
CA SER A 21 0.04 -0.39 1.07
C SER A 21 -0.08 1.11 1.39
N SER A 22 0.28 1.54 2.60
CA SER A 22 0.11 2.91 3.07
C SER A 22 0.68 4.00 2.13
N PRO A 23 1.89 3.88 1.55
CA PRO A 23 2.45 4.96 0.73
C PRO A 23 1.66 5.13 -0.56
N LEU A 24 1.27 4.02 -1.20
CA LEU A 24 0.48 4.04 -2.42
C LEU A 24 -0.93 4.59 -2.18
N MET A 25 -1.56 4.21 -1.06
CA MET A 25 -2.91 4.70 -0.72
C MET A 25 -2.91 6.21 -0.47
N VAL A 26 -1.93 6.72 0.28
CA VAL A 26 -1.82 8.16 0.58
C VAL A 26 -1.62 8.96 -0.71
N VAL A 27 -0.70 8.54 -1.58
CA VAL A 27 -0.48 9.26 -2.84
C VAL A 27 -1.68 9.15 -3.78
N GLY A 28 -2.27 7.97 -3.91
CA GLY A 28 -3.47 7.76 -4.72
C GLY A 28 -4.65 8.62 -4.27
N LEU A 29 -4.81 8.81 -2.96
CA LEU A 29 -5.82 9.69 -2.37
C LEU A 29 -5.52 11.17 -2.65
N VAL A 30 -4.31 11.64 -2.34
CA VAL A 30 -3.92 13.04 -2.55
C VAL A 30 -4.07 13.44 -4.02
N VAL A 31 -3.54 12.63 -4.94
CA VAL A 31 -3.61 12.91 -6.38
C VAL A 31 -5.05 12.80 -6.88
N GLY A 32 -5.82 11.83 -6.37
CA GLY A 32 -7.24 11.70 -6.70
C GLY A 32 -8.04 12.95 -6.32
N VAL A 33 -7.83 13.48 -5.11
CA VAL A 33 -8.51 14.67 -4.60
C VAL A 33 -8.09 15.92 -5.40
N VAL A 34 -6.79 16.08 -5.66
CA VAL A 34 -6.28 17.22 -6.43
C VAL A 34 -6.90 17.22 -7.83
N VAL A 35 -6.86 16.08 -8.52
CA VAL A 35 -7.41 15.97 -9.89
C VAL A 35 -8.93 16.15 -9.91
N SER A 36 -9.67 15.60 -8.94
CA SER A 36 -11.12 15.81 -8.87
C SER A 36 -11.50 17.27 -8.61
N LEU A 37 -10.69 17.98 -7.81
CA LEU A 37 -10.88 19.41 -7.58
C LEU A 37 -10.65 20.21 -8.87
N PHE A 38 -9.58 19.91 -9.61
CA PHE A 38 -9.32 20.57 -10.90
C PHE A 38 -10.44 20.34 -11.92
N GLN A 39 -11.00 19.13 -11.95
CA GLN A 39 -12.14 18.82 -12.82
C GLN A 39 -13.39 19.59 -12.43
N ALA A 40 -13.67 19.69 -11.13
CA ALA A 40 -14.80 20.47 -10.63
C ALA A 40 -14.65 21.97 -10.95
N LEU A 41 -13.45 22.54 -10.77
CA LEU A 41 -13.19 23.96 -11.02
C LEU A 41 -13.22 24.34 -12.50
N THR A 42 -12.80 23.45 -13.40
CA THR A 42 -12.75 23.71 -14.85
C THR A 42 -13.99 23.24 -15.59
N GLN A 43 -14.91 22.54 -14.92
CA GLN A 43 -16.09 21.91 -15.50
C GLN A 43 -15.79 20.85 -16.58
N ILE A 44 -14.54 20.38 -16.67
CA ILE A 44 -14.12 19.32 -17.61
C ILE A 44 -14.31 17.96 -16.92
N GLN A 45 -15.30 17.18 -17.40
CA GLN A 45 -15.64 15.85 -16.86
C GLN A 45 -15.15 14.71 -17.76
N GLU A 46 -13.97 14.87 -18.35
CA GLU A 46 -13.35 13.84 -19.18
C GLU A 46 -12.75 12.74 -18.30
N GLN A 47 -13.38 11.56 -18.27
CA GLN A 47 -12.96 10.47 -17.38
C GLN A 47 -11.48 10.06 -17.58
N THR A 48 -10.98 10.10 -18.82
CA THR A 48 -9.59 9.75 -19.16
C THR A 48 -8.57 10.68 -18.49
N LEU A 49 -8.91 11.95 -18.28
CA LEU A 49 -8.06 12.96 -17.66
C LEU A 49 -7.88 12.71 -16.15
N VAL A 50 -8.83 12.01 -15.50
CA VAL A 50 -8.64 11.54 -14.11
C VAL A 50 -7.58 10.44 -14.03
N PHE A 51 -7.63 9.52 -14.99
CA PHE A 51 -6.91 8.25 -14.89
C PHE A 51 -5.41 8.41 -15.13
N VAL A 52 -5.00 9.17 -16.14
CA VAL A 52 -3.58 9.26 -16.54
C VAL A 52 -2.70 9.86 -15.43
N PRO A 53 -3.00 11.04 -14.84
CA PRO A 53 -2.17 11.61 -13.79
C PRO A 53 -2.11 10.72 -12.54
N LYS A 54 -3.23 10.07 -12.18
CA LYS A 54 -3.31 9.16 -11.04
C LYS A 54 -2.42 7.93 -11.23
N ILE A 55 -2.46 7.29 -12.40
CA ILE A 55 -1.63 6.11 -12.70
C ILE A 55 -0.15 6.47 -12.64
N LEU A 56 0.26 7.58 -13.25
CA LEU A 56 1.66 8.02 -13.24
C LEU A 56 2.15 8.26 -11.80
N ALA A 57 1.35 8.92 -10.96
CA ALA A 57 1.72 9.18 -9.58
C ALA A 57 1.83 7.89 -8.75
N ILE A 58 0.91 6.93 -8.92
CA ILE A 58 1.00 5.63 -8.25
C ILE A 58 2.25 4.88 -8.70
N PHE A 59 2.57 4.92 -10.00
CA PHE A 59 3.73 4.23 -10.56
C PHE A 59 5.04 4.80 -10.03
N VAL A 60 5.18 6.13 -9.99
CA VAL A 60 6.34 6.80 -9.38
C VAL A 60 6.44 6.47 -7.90
N THR A 61 5.32 6.48 -7.18
CA THR A 61 5.30 6.12 -5.75
C THR A 61 5.73 4.69 -5.52
N LEU A 62 5.27 3.75 -6.36
CA LEU A 62 5.69 2.36 -6.30
C LEU A 62 7.21 2.24 -6.48
N LEU A 63 7.78 2.94 -7.47
CA LEU A 63 9.22 2.91 -7.71
C LEU A 63 10.04 3.44 -6.52
N LEU A 64 9.56 4.51 -5.88
CA LEU A 64 10.22 5.11 -4.72
C LEU A 64 10.00 4.31 -3.43
N ALA A 65 8.82 3.72 -3.25
CA ALA A 65 8.44 2.97 -2.05
C ALA A 65 8.85 1.49 -2.10
N LEU A 66 9.27 0.98 -3.27
CA LEU A 66 9.77 -0.40 -3.44
C LEU A 66 10.74 -0.86 -2.35
N PRO A 67 11.85 -0.15 -2.04
CA PRO A 67 12.78 -0.61 -1.01
C PRO A 67 12.14 -0.72 0.38
N PHE A 68 11.28 0.23 0.73
CA PHE A 68 10.54 0.22 2.00
C PHE A 68 9.53 -0.94 2.09
N MET A 69 8.80 -1.19 1.00
CA MET A 69 7.87 -2.32 0.91
C MET A 69 8.60 -3.66 1.00
N SER A 70 9.74 -3.77 0.32
CA SER A 70 10.59 -4.96 0.37
C SER A 70 11.14 -5.23 1.76
N ASP A 71 11.60 -4.20 2.48
CA ASP A 71 12.10 -4.35 3.86
C ASP A 71 10.99 -4.81 4.82
N SER A 72 9.80 -4.21 4.70
CA SER A 72 8.63 -4.59 5.51
C SER A 72 8.20 -6.05 5.28
N LEU A 73 8.16 -6.49 4.02
CA LEU A 73 7.84 -7.88 3.66
C LEU A 73 8.94 -8.85 4.10
N HIS A 74 10.20 -8.47 3.95
CA HIS A 74 11.32 -9.28 4.40
C HIS A 74 11.30 -9.46 5.93
N GLY A 75 11.03 -8.39 6.67
CA GLY A 75 10.86 -8.44 8.12
C GLY A 75 9.73 -9.37 8.54
N TYR A 76 8.59 -9.34 7.86
CA TYR A 76 7.50 -10.29 8.12
C TYR A 76 7.91 -11.74 7.80
N MET A 77 8.56 -11.97 6.66
CA MET A 77 9.06 -13.30 6.28
C MET A 77 10.03 -13.87 7.33
N MET A 78 10.94 -13.05 7.85
CA MET A 78 11.87 -13.46 8.92
C MET A 78 11.14 -13.82 10.21
N ARG A 79 10.10 -13.06 10.61
CA ARG A 79 9.27 -13.39 11.78
C ARG A 79 8.52 -14.71 11.62
N ILE A 80 8.03 -15.02 10.41
CA ILE A 80 7.38 -16.30 10.14
C ILE A 80 8.41 -17.43 10.13
N SER A 81 9.54 -17.25 9.46
CA SER A 81 10.62 -18.25 9.42
C SER A 81 11.15 -18.57 10.83
N SER A 82 11.33 -17.57 11.69
CA SER A 82 11.76 -17.80 13.08
C SER A 82 10.73 -18.58 13.89
N ARG A 83 9.42 -18.36 13.65
CA ARG A 83 8.34 -19.13 14.30
C ARG A 83 8.29 -20.59 13.80
N ILE A 84 8.67 -20.84 12.54
CA ILE A 84 8.74 -22.19 11.97
C ILE A 84 9.94 -22.97 12.52
N ILE A 85 11.10 -22.32 12.67
CA ILE A 85 12.34 -22.97 13.11
C ILE A 85 12.40 -23.11 14.64
N GLY A 86 11.83 -22.15 15.37
CA GLY A 86 11.81 -22.14 16.84
C GLY A 86 10.64 -22.89 17.49
N GLY A 87 9.74 -23.46 16.70
CA GLY A 87 8.67 -24.36 17.14
C GLY A 87 9.02 -25.80 16.84
#